data_AF-A0A9N9HAF8-F1
#
_entry.id   AF-A0A9N9HAF8-F1
#
_cell.length_a   1.000
_cell.length_b   1.000
_cell.length_c   1.000
_cell.angle_alpha   90.00
_cell.angle_beta   90.00
_cell.angle_gamma   90.00
#
_symmetry.space_group_name_H-M   'P 1'
#
loop_
_entity.id
_entity.type
_entity.pdbx_description
1 polymer ?
#
loop_
_entity_poly.entity_id
_entity_poly.type
_entity_poly.pdbx_seq_one_letter_code
_entity_poly.pdbx_strand_id
1 'polypeptide(L)' 'MGLFKGINFLKNGSDPIAKLEEEYPFWLWELLDEEKQKAQSQDPNSRSYHRRERKKMVKNNNFDRSRKK' A
#
# COMPACT_ATOMS: atom_id res chain seq x y z
N MET A 1 -13.50 -20.97 -10.08
CA MET A 1 -13.17 -19.67 -10.72
C MET A 1 -14.04 -18.60 -10.10
N GLY A 2 -13.46 -17.67 -9.34
CA GLY A 2 -14.19 -16.54 -8.74
C GLY A 2 -14.37 -15.41 -9.76
N LEU A 3 -15.54 -14.76 -9.77
CA LEU A 3 -15.80 -13.58 -10.58
C LEU A 3 -15.56 -12.31 -9.77
N PHE A 4 -14.75 -11.38 -10.27
CA PHE A 4 -14.52 -10.10 -9.60
C PHE A 4 -15.61 -9.09 -9.95
N LYS A 5 -16.70 -9.10 -9.18
CA LYS A 5 -17.84 -8.20 -9.38
C LYS A 5 -17.46 -6.74 -9.17
N GLY A 6 -17.86 -5.87 -10.09
CA GLY A 6 -17.74 -4.41 -9.95
C GLY A 6 -16.35 -3.85 -10.24
N ILE A 7 -15.46 -4.62 -10.89
CA ILE A 7 -14.18 -4.09 -11.41
C ILE A 7 -14.39 -3.44 -12.78
N ASN A 8 -15.27 -4.01 -13.60
CA ASN A 8 -15.52 -3.45 -14.92
C ASN A 8 -16.37 -2.17 -14.81
N PHE A 9 -15.83 -1.06 -15.32
CA PHE A 9 -16.53 0.24 -15.41
C PHE A 9 -17.06 0.54 -16.82
N LEU A 10 -16.77 -0.31 -17.81
CA LEU A 10 -17.24 -0.15 -19.18
C LEU A 10 -18.67 -0.68 -19.32
N LYS A 11 -19.54 0.09 -19.98
CA LYS A 11 -20.96 -0.26 -20.18
C LYS A 11 -21.19 -1.61 -20.89
N ASN A 12 -20.30 -1.97 -21.82
CA ASN A 12 -20.36 -3.22 -22.59
C ASN A 12 -19.22 -4.19 -22.22
N GLY A 13 -18.57 -3.98 -21.07
CA GLY A 13 -17.53 -4.89 -20.59
C GLY A 13 -18.10 -5.99 -19.71
N SER A 14 -17.34 -7.08 -19.57
CA SER A 14 -17.59 -8.11 -18.58
C SER A 14 -16.63 -7.95 -17.41
N ASP A 15 -17.07 -8.30 -16.20
CA ASP A 15 -16.19 -8.38 -15.05
C ASP A 15 -15.09 -9.43 -15.26
N PRO A 16 -13.84 -9.13 -14.87
CA PRO A 16 -12.73 -10.06 -15.04
C PRO A 16 -12.91 -11.30 -14.16
N ILE A 17 -12.54 -12.45 -14.72
CA ILE A 17 -12.53 -13.73 -13.99
C ILE A 17 -11.16 -13.89 -13.32
N ALA A 18 -11.16 -14.34 -12.07
CA ALA A 18 -9.93 -14.67 -11.35
C ALA A 18 -9.21 -15.83 -12.05
N LYS A 19 -7.92 -15.61 -12.36
CA LYS A 19 -7.04 -16.59 -12.98
C LYS A 19 -6.44 -17.53 -11.93
N LEU A 20 -5.71 -18.54 -12.39
CA LEU A 20 -4.88 -19.39 -11.53
C LEU A 20 -3.75 -18.56 -10.91
N GLU A 21 -3.28 -18.97 -9.73
CA GLU A 21 -2.21 -18.27 -8.99
C GLU A 21 -0.90 -18.16 -9.79
N GLU A 22 -0.59 -19.18 -10.59
CA GLU A 22 0.61 -19.23 -11.46
C GLU A 22 0.56 -18.23 -12.62
N GLU A 23 -0.62 -17.77 -13.03
CA GLU A 23 -0.75 -16.73 -14.06
C GLU A 23 -0.46 -15.33 -13.50
N TYR A 24 -0.47 -15.17 -12.17
CA TYR A 24 -0.16 -13.90 -11.54
C TYR A 24 1.35 -13.80 -11.25
N PRO A 25 1.94 -12.61 -11.44
CA PRO A 25 3.34 -12.39 -11.08
C PRO A 25 3.61 -12.64 -9.59
N PHE A 26 4.78 -13.19 -9.29
CA PHE A 26 5.17 -13.54 -7.91
C PHE A 26 5.09 -12.37 -6.92
N TRP A 27 5.41 -11.15 -7.36
CA TRP A 27 5.39 -9.96 -6.50
C TRP A 27 4.01 -9.69 -5.88
N LEU A 28 2.92 -10.19 -6.47
CA LEU A 28 1.56 -10.00 -5.94
C LEU A 28 1.42 -10.60 -4.54
N TRP A 29 2.03 -11.75 -4.31
CA TRP A 29 1.98 -12.47 -3.04
C TRP A 29 2.90 -11.85 -1.98
N GLU A 30 3.95 -11.17 -2.42
CA GLU A 30 4.86 -10.45 -1.52
C GLU A 30 4.30 -9.10 -1.05
N LEU A 31 3.26 -8.58 -1.70
CA LEU A 31 2.74 -7.24 -1.44
C LEU A 31 2.18 -7.10 0.00
N LEU A 32 1.59 -8.17 0.53
CA LEU A 32 0.97 -8.21 1.85
C LEU A 32 1.91 -8.73 2.94
N ASP A 33 3.16 -9.04 2.61
CA ASP A 33 4.15 -9.51 3.56
C ASP A 33 4.56 -8.37 4.53
N GLU A 34 4.10 -8.47 5.78
CA GLU A 34 4.36 -7.47 6.80
C GLU A 34 5.85 -7.32 7.13
N GLU A 35 6.63 -8.40 7.04
CA GLU A 35 8.05 -8.39 7.36
C GLU A 35 8.80 -7.55 6.32
N LYS A 36 8.48 -7.75 5.03
CA LYS A 36 9.03 -6.94 3.93
C LYS A 36 8.62 -5.48 4.03
N GLN A 37 7.37 -5.19 4.37
CA GLN A 37 6.91 -3.81 4.56
C GLN A 37 7.63 -3.12 5.73
N LYS A 38 7.85 -3.84 6.83
CA LYS A 38 8.61 -3.35 7.99
C LYS A 38 10.07 -3.11 7.62
N ALA A 39 10.71 -4.06 6.93
CA ALA A 39 12.09 -3.93 6.47
C ALA A 39 12.28 -2.69 5.57
N GLN A 40 11.42 -2.51 4.56
CA GLN A 40 11.45 -1.32 3.71
C GLN A 40 11.27 -0.04 4.54
N SER A 41 10.37 -0.03 5.51
CA SER A 41 10.11 1.16 6.34
C SER A 41 11.27 1.55 7.28
N GLN A 42 12.27 0.67 7.43
CA GLN A 42 13.49 0.91 8.21
C GLN A 42 14.71 1.23 7.35
N ASP A 43 14.68 0.91 6.05
CA ASP A 43 15.74 1.22 5.10
C ASP A 43 15.82 2.74 4.82
N PRO A 44 16.91 3.44 5.17
CA PRO A 44 17.06 4.86 4.94
C PRO A 44 17.00 5.30 3.48
N ASN A 45 17.22 4.40 2.52
CA ASN A 45 17.12 4.70 1.09
C ASN A 45 15.71 4.49 0.53
N SER A 46 14.76 4.00 1.33
CA SER A 46 13.42 3.69 0.86
C SER A 46 12.48 4.90 0.92
N ARG A 47 11.54 4.94 -0.03
CA ARG A 47 10.46 5.93 -0.02
C ARG A 47 9.54 5.80 1.20
N SER A 48 9.30 4.58 1.68
CA SER A 48 8.41 4.31 2.83
C SER A 48 9.01 4.82 4.13
N TYR A 49 10.32 4.69 4.32
CA TYR A 49 11.06 5.28 5.43
C TYR A 49 10.88 6.80 5.48
N HIS A 50 11.21 7.50 4.39
CA HIS A 50 11.08 8.97 4.35
C HIS A 50 9.64 9.45 4.53
N ARG A 51 8.65 8.70 4.02
CA ARG A 51 7.22 9.01 4.24
C ARG A 51 6.86 8.90 5.72
N ARG A 52 7.35 7.88 6.42
CA ARG A 52 7.11 7.67 7.86
C ARG A 52 7.74 8.78 8.69
N GLU A 53 9.01 9.10 8.45
CA GLU A 53 9.72 10.15 9.19
C GLU A 53 9.08 11.53 8.97
N ARG A 54 8.72 11.87 7.73
CA ARG A 54 7.99 13.12 7.44
C ARG A 54 6.69 13.22 8.22
N LYS A 55 5.89 12.14 8.27
CA LYS A 55 4.64 12.10 9.05
C LYS A 55 4.89 12.32 10.54
N LYS A 56 5.94 11.72 11.12
CA LYS A 56 6.31 11.92 12.53
C LYS A 56 6.68 13.38 12.79
N MET A 57 7.55 13.97 11.96
CA MET A 57 7.96 15.37 12.08
C MET A 57 6.77 16.32 12.02
N VAL A 58 5.83 16.11 11.07
CA VAL A 58 4.61 16.92 10.97
C VAL A 58 3.75 16.79 12.23
N LYS A 59 3.55 15.58 12.75
CA LYS A 59 2.78 15.35 13.99
C LYS A 59 3.42 16.06 15.18
N ASN A 60 4.73 15.92 15.37
CA ASN A 60 5.45 16.58 16.46
C ASN A 60 5.35 18.10 16.37
N ASN A 61 5.60 18.68 15.20
CA ASN A 61 5.48 20.13 14.99
C ASN A 61 4.05 20.63 15.26
N ASN A 62 3.02 19.90 14.83
CA ASN A 62 1.63 20.27 15.12
C ASN A 62 1.34 20.19 16.63
N PHE A 63 1.88 19.18 17.31
CA PHE A 63 1.72 18.99 18.74
C PHE A 63 2.42 20.09 19.55
N ASP A 64 3.65 20.44 19.22
CA ASP A 64 4.40 21.51 19.89
C ASP A 64 3.72 22.88 19.69
N ARG A 65 3.14 23.13 18.52
CA ARG A 65 2.34 24.33 18.26
C ARG A 65 1.06 24.36 19.09
N SER A 66 0.40 23.21 19.28
CA SER A 66 -0.83 23.13 20.09
C SER A 66 -0.60 23.42 21.57
N ARG A 67 0.60 23.14 22.12
CA ARG A 67 0.95 23.42 23.52
C ARG A 67 1.39 24.86 23.78
N LYS A 68 1.80 25.60 22.75
CA LYS A 68 2.25 27.00 22.85
C LYS A 68 1.09 28.01 22.77
N LYS A 69 -0.15 27.53 22.69
CA LYS A 69 -1.37 28.33 22.63
C LYS A 69 -2.14 28.17 23.93
#